data_AF-A0A1F7RNC1-F1
#
_entry.id   AF-A0A1F7RNC1-F1
#
_cell.length_a   1.000
_cell.length_b   1.000
_cell.length_c   1.000
_cell.angle_alpha   90.00
_cell.angle_beta   90.00
_cell.angle_gamma   90.00
#
_symmetry.space_group_name_H-M   'P 1'
#
loop_
_entity.id
_entity.type
_entity.pdbx_description
1 polymer ?
#
loop_
_entity_poly.entity_id
_entity_poly.type
_entity_poly.pdbx_seq_one_letter_code
_entity_poly.pdbx_strand_id
1 'polypeptide(L)'
;MNLQAFTSIELIIPLWQLGLYALLISFFMLFSRDKHGISISLGLIFYWVFIYNQPRLKELFGTSPAFMVNYLVCATLLVFLILISFFVKE
;
A
#
# COMPACT_ATOMS: atom_id res chain seq x y z
N MET A 1 -10.37 22.12 -4.72
CA MET A 1 -9.60 21.02 -4.12
C MET A 1 -8.24 21.59 -3.72
N ASN A 2 -7.94 21.73 -2.42
CA ASN A 2 -6.73 22.43 -1.97
C ASN A 2 -5.49 21.55 -2.19
N LEU A 3 -4.67 21.90 -3.19
CA LEU A 3 -3.40 21.21 -3.49
C LEU A 3 -2.47 21.13 -2.27
N GLN A 4 -2.55 22.11 -1.37
CA GLN A 4 -1.78 22.16 -0.12
C GLN A 4 -2.08 20.99 0.83
N ALA A 5 -3.30 20.44 0.80
CA ALA A 5 -3.67 19.29 1.64
C ALA A 5 -3.02 17.98 1.17
N PHE A 6 -2.64 17.88 -0.11
CA PHE A 6 -1.91 16.73 -0.64
C PHE A 6 -0.42 16.80 -0.32
N THR A 7 0.16 18.00 -0.27
CA THR A 7 1.58 18.20 0.07
C THR A 7 1.88 18.02 1.56
N SER A 8 0.87 18.07 2.43
CA SER A 8 1.01 17.86 3.88
C SER A 8 0.74 16.41 4.33
N ILE A 9 0.54 15.47 3.40
CA ILE A 9 0.27 14.07 3.73
C ILE A 9 1.60 13.41 4.13
N GLU A 10 1.88 13.41 5.42
CA GLU A 10 2.94 12.57 6.00
C GLU A 10 2.35 11.21 6.38
N LEU A 11 2.50 10.23 5.48
CA LEU A 11 2.22 8.83 5.79
C LEU A 11 3.34 8.29 6.69
N ILE A 12 2.94 7.69 7.81
CA ILE A 12 3.90 7.12 8.75
C ILE A 12 4.16 5.68 8.35
N ILE A 13 5.43 5.33 8.20
CA ILE A 13 5.90 3.95 7.99
C ILE A 13 6.82 3.60 9.16
N PRO A 14 6.47 2.63 10.01
CA PRO A 14 7.35 2.18 11.09
C PRO A 14 8.68 1.63 10.55
N LEU A 15 9.79 2.12 11.07
CA LEU A 15 11.15 1.73 10.63
C LEU A 15 11.39 0.22 10.72
N TRP A 16 10.86 -0.44 11.75
CA TRP A 16 11.01 -1.90 11.90
C TRP A 16 10.24 -2.68 10.82
N GLN A 17 9.10 -2.18 10.34
CA GLN A 17 8.35 -2.78 9.24
C GLN A 17 9.07 -2.59 7.91
N LEU A 18 9.72 -1.44 7.72
CA LEU A 18 10.59 -1.18 6.57
C LEU A 18 11.79 -2.15 6.56
N GLY A 19 12.42 -2.38 7.71
CA GLY A 19 13.51 -3.36 7.85
C GLY A 19 13.06 -4.79 7.54
N LEU A 20 11.91 -5.20 8.07
CA LEU A 20 11.32 -6.51 7.80
C LEU A 20 10.97 -6.69 6.31
N TYR A 21 10.48 -5.62 5.66
CA TYR A 21 10.21 -5.62 4.23
C TYR A 21 11.48 -5.80 3.40
N ALA A 22 12.53 -5.04 3.69
CA ALA A 22 13.81 -5.14 2.99
C ALA A 22 14.40 -6.55 3.11
N LEU A 23 14.29 -7.17 4.29
CA LEU A 23 14.70 -8.57 4.51
C LEU A 23 13.84 -9.55 3.70
N LEU A 24 12.52 -9.40 3.69
CA LEU A 24 11.63 -10.28 2.92
C LEU A 24 11.93 -10.19 1.42
N ILE A 25 12.07 -8.99 0.85
CA ILE A 25 12.42 -8.84 -0.57
C ILE A 25 13.77 -9.47 -0.88
N SER A 26 14.78 -9.18 -0.06
CA SER A 26 16.11 -9.75 -0.25
C SER A 26 16.06 -11.28 -0.23
N PHE A 27 15.26 -11.85 0.68
CA PHE A 27 15.02 -13.29 0.74
C PHE A 27 14.36 -13.82 -0.54
N PHE A 28 13.28 -13.20 -1.04
CA PHE A 28 12.63 -13.68 -2.28
C PHE A 28 13.51 -13.52 -3.53
N MET A 29 14.32 -12.45 -3.59
CA MET A 29 15.29 -12.25 -4.67
C MET A 29 16.39 -13.32 -4.66
N LEU A 30 16.83 -13.79 -3.49
CA LEU A 30 17.84 -14.87 -3.38
C LEU A 30 17.35 -16.20 -3.99
N PHE A 31 16.04 -16.44 -4.02
CA PHE A 31 15.44 -17.64 -4.61
C PHE A 31 14.86 -17.42 -6.01
N SER A 32 15.15 -16.27 -6.64
CA SER A 32 14.55 -15.86 -7.93
C SER A 32 13.02 -15.95 -7.94
N ARG A 33 12.38 -15.68 -6.80
CA ARG A 33 10.92 -15.73 -6.62
C ARG A 33 10.31 -14.35 -6.78
N ASP A 34 10.54 -13.73 -7.93
CA ASP A 34 10.19 -12.32 -8.20
C ASP A 34 8.70 -12.03 -7.99
N LYS A 35 7.82 -12.97 -8.36
CA LYS A 35 6.37 -12.87 -8.15
C LYS A 35 5.98 -12.68 -6.69
N HIS A 36 6.65 -13.40 -5.79
CA HIS A 36 6.35 -13.32 -4.36
C HIS A 36 6.83 -11.96 -3.81
N GLY A 37 7.98 -11.47 -4.29
CA GLY A 37 8.46 -10.12 -3.99
C GLY A 37 7.47 -9.03 -4.43
N ILE A 38 6.88 -9.17 -5.62
CA ILE A 38 5.84 -8.26 -6.13
C ILE A 38 4.58 -8.33 -5.25
N SER A 39 4.05 -9.53 -4.99
CA SER A 39 2.85 -9.70 -4.15
C SER A 39 3.02 -9.12 -2.74
N ILE A 40 4.18 -9.32 -2.12
CA ILE A 40 4.49 -8.79 -0.79
C ILE A 40 4.61 -7.27 -0.81
N SER A 41 5.23 -6.71 -1.86
CA SER A 41 5.32 -5.25 -2.03
C SER A 41 3.94 -4.62 -2.14
N LEU A 42 3.07 -5.19 -2.98
CA LEU A 42 1.69 -4.72 -3.13
C LEU A 42 0.89 -4.89 -1.84
N GLY A 43 1.03 -6.01 -1.13
CA GLY A 43 0.40 -6.25 0.16
C GLY A 43 0.84 -5.28 1.25
N LEU A 44 2.12 -4.90 1.27
CA LEU A 44 2.63 -3.92 2.22
C LEU A 44 2.18 -2.50 1.91
N ILE A 45 2.13 -2.12 0.62
CA ILE A 45 1.52 -0.85 0.20
C ILE A 45 0.05 -0.82 0.64
N PHE A 46 -0.68 -1.92 0.44
CA PHE A 46 -2.07 -2.05 0.91
C PHE A 46 -2.17 -1.80 2.40
N TYR A 47 -1.36 -2.51 3.17
CA TYR A 47 -1.37 -2.42 4.63
C TYR A 47 -0.99 -1.02 5.12
N TRP A 48 0.10 -0.43 4.63
CA TRP A 48 0.55 0.88 5.10
C TRP A 48 -0.42 1.99 4.74
N VAL A 49 -0.89 2.03 3.50
CA VAL A 49 -1.76 3.12 3.02
C VAL A 49 -3.18 2.97 3.56
N PHE A 50 -3.78 1.79 3.46
CA PHE A 50 -5.22 1.59 3.69
C PHE A 50 -5.58 0.99 5.05
N ILE A 51 -4.62 0.43 5.79
CA ILE A 51 -4.87 -0.14 7.13
C ILE A 51 -4.18 0.70 8.19
N TYR A 52 -2.85 0.83 8.12
CA TYR A 52 -2.06 1.50 9.13
C TYR A 52 -2.32 3.01 9.20
N ASN A 53 -2.34 3.70 8.05
CA ASN A 53 -2.59 5.14 7.98
C ASN A 53 -4.09 5.49 7.87
N GLN A 54 -5.00 4.53 7.98
CA GLN A 54 -6.45 4.76 7.89
C GLN A 54 -6.97 5.84 8.86
N PRO A 55 -6.54 5.89 10.14
CA PRO A 55 -6.99 6.94 11.06
C PRO A 55 -6.56 8.34 10.59
N ARG A 56 -5.30 8.50 10.16
CA ARG A 56 -4.74 9.78 9.70
C ARG A 56 -5.38 10.25 8.39
N LEU A 57 -5.65 9.32 7.47
CA LEU A 57 -6.39 9.62 6.24
C LEU A 57 -7.85 10.00 6.52
N LYS A 58 -8.48 9.37 7.52
CA LYS A 58 -9.84 9.72 7.97
C LYS A 58 -9.88 11.09 8.64
N GLU A 59 -8.87 11.48 9.41
CA GLU A 59 -8.75 12.83 9.97
C GLU A 59 -8.60 13.89 8.88
N LEU A 60 -7.75 13.64 7.88
CA LEU A 60 -7.47 14.59 6.80
C LEU A 60 -8.65 14.75 5.82
N PHE A 61 -9.39 13.69 5.55
CA PHE A 61 -10.34 13.66 4.43
C PHE A 61 -11.69 12.99 4.73
N GLY A 62 -11.94 12.57 5.97
CA GLY A 62 -13.13 11.78 6.33
C GLY A 62 -14.47 12.49 6.15
N THR A 63 -14.46 13.81 5.96
CA THR A 63 -15.65 14.62 5.66
C THR A 63 -15.93 14.76 4.16
N SER A 64 -15.03 14.29 3.29
CA SER A 64 -15.16 14.39 1.83
C SER A 64 -15.66 13.07 1.21
N PRO A 65 -16.91 13.01 0.70
CA PRO A 65 -17.43 11.82 0.03
C PRO A 65 -16.59 11.40 -1.19
N ALA A 66 -16.07 12.37 -1.94
CA ALA A 66 -15.21 12.12 -3.10
C ALA A 66 -13.90 11.43 -2.70
N PHE A 67 -13.30 11.80 -1.57
CA PHE A 67 -12.12 11.12 -1.07
C PHE A 67 -12.42 9.69 -0.63
N MET A 68 -13.53 9.45 0.08
CA MET A 68 -13.92 8.09 0.47
C MET A 68 -14.15 7.18 -0.73
N VAL A 69 -14.78 7.69 -1.80
CA VAL A 69 -14.97 6.93 -3.05
C VAL A 69 -13.63 6.62 -3.69
N ASN A 70 -12.74 7.60 -3.84
CA ASN A 70 -11.40 7.37 -4.42
C ASN A 70 -10.57 6.40 -3.57
N TYR A 71 -10.62 6.54 -2.24
CA TYR A 71 -9.97 5.64 -1.29
C TYR A 71 -10.43 4.19 -1.49
N LEU A 72 -11.74 3.96 -1.60
CA LEU A 72 -12.30 2.63 -1.81
C LEU A 72 -11.93 2.06 -3.19
N VAL A 73 -12.03 2.86 -4.25
CA VAL A 73 -11.64 2.44 -5.61
C VAL A 73 -10.15 2.06 -5.66
N CYS A 74 -9.27 2.87 -5.09
CA CYS A 74 -7.83 2.57 -5.05
C CYS A 74 -7.54 1.31 -4.24
N ALA A 75 -8.18 1.13 -3.07
CA ALA A 75 -8.04 -0.08 -2.27
C ALA A 75 -8.46 -1.33 -3.05
N THR A 76 -9.62 -1.28 -3.71
CA THR A 76 -10.14 -2.37 -4.52
C THR A 76 -9.24 -2.71 -5.70
N LEU A 77 -8.76 -1.71 -6.45
CA LEU A 77 -7.81 -1.92 -7.54
C LEU A 77 -6.52 -2.59 -7.06
N LEU A 78 -5.99 -2.15 -5.92
CA LEU A 78 -4.78 -2.73 -5.36
C LEU A 78 -4.98 -4.18 -4.92
N VAL A 79 -6.14 -4.53 -4.36
CA VAL A 79 -6.50 -5.92 -4.06
C VAL A 79 -6.53 -6.76 -5.33
N PHE A 80 -7.12 -6.27 -6.43
CA PHE A 80 -7.08 -6.98 -7.70
C PHE A 80 -5.65 -7.17 -8.23
N LEU A 81 -4.78 -6.16 -8.11
CA LEU A 81 -3.37 -6.28 -8.50
C LEU A 81 -2.64 -7.34 -7.67
N ILE A 82 -2.88 -7.41 -6.36
CA ILE A 82 -2.34 -8.46 -5.47
C ILE A 82 -2.84 -9.83 -5.91
N LEU A 83 -4.12 -9.98 -6.23
CA LEU A 83 -4.66 -11.24 -6.71
C LEU A 83 -4.02 -11.64 -8.04
N ILE A 84 -3.94 -10.71 -9.00
CA ILE A 84 -3.32 -10.94 -10.31
C ILE A 84 -1.85 -11.34 -10.15
N SER A 85 -1.09 -10.72 -9.23
CA SER A 85 0.33 -11.06 -9.03
C SER A 85 0.56 -12.50 -8.57
N PHE A 86 -0.44 -13.15 -7.95
CA PHE A 86 -0.38 -14.59 -7.65
C PHE A 86 -0.61 -15.48 -8.89
N PHE A 87 -1.34 -15.00 -9.90
CA PHE A 87 -1.69 -15.77 -11.11
C PHE A 87 -0.83 -15.45 -12.32
N VAL A 88 0.04 -14.43 -12.26
CA VAL A 88 1.02 -14.15 -13.31
C VAL A 88 1.89 -15.38 -13.51
N LYS A 89 1.81 -15.98 -14.71
CA LYS A 89 2.68 -17.08 -15.12
C LYS A 89 4.11 -16.58 -15.30
N GLU A 90 5.06 -17.46 -15.02
CA GLU A 90 6.50 -17.23 -15.21
C GLU A 90 6.80 -17.35 -16.70
#